data_AF-G7NEE5-F1
#
_entry.id   AF-G7NEE5-F1
#
_cell.length_a   1.000
_cell.length_b   1.000
_cell.length_c   1.000
_cell.angle_alpha   90.00
_cell.angle_beta   90.00
_cell.angle_gamma   90.00
#
_symmetry.space_group_name_H-M   'P 1'
#
loop_
_entity.id
_entity.type
_entity.pdbx_description
1 polymer ?
#
loop_
_entity_poly.entity_id
_entity_poly.type
_entity_poly.pdbx_seq_one_letter_code
_entity_poly.pdbx_strand_id
1 'polypeptide(L)'
;MSFLKSFPPPGPAEGLLRQQPDTEAVLNGKGLGTGTLYIAESRLSWLDGSGLGFSLEYPTISLHALSRDRSDCLGEHLYVMVNAKFEEESKEPVADEEEEDSDDDVEPITEFRFVPSDKSALEAMFTAMCECQALHPDPEDEDSDDYDGEEYDVEAHEQGQGDIPTFYTYEEGLSHLTAEGQATLERLEGMLSQSVSSQYNMAGVRTEDSIRDYEDGMEVDTTPTVAGQFEDADVDH
;
A
#
# COMPACT_ATOMS: atom_id res chain seq x y z
N MET A 1 -18.46 26.97 9.30
CA MET A 1 -19.58 26.05 9.63
C MET A 1 -19.01 24.74 10.14
N SER A 2 -19.49 24.17 11.25
CA SER A 2 -18.99 22.89 11.78
C SER A 2 -19.33 21.72 10.84
N PHE A 3 -18.33 20.95 10.41
CA PHE A 3 -18.56 19.76 9.57
C PHE A 3 -19.27 18.62 10.31
N LEU A 4 -19.23 18.65 11.65
CA LEU A 4 -19.94 17.72 12.52
C LEU A 4 -21.46 17.98 12.44
N LYS A 5 -22.21 16.94 12.09
CA LYS A 5 -23.66 16.90 11.98
C LYS A 5 -24.22 15.90 12.99
N SER A 6 -25.44 16.15 13.45
CA SER A 6 -26.19 15.15 14.23
C SER A 6 -27.02 14.30 13.28
N PHE A 7 -26.92 12.98 13.41
CA PHE A 7 -27.71 12.00 12.68
C PHE A 7 -27.88 10.73 13.52
N PRO A 8 -28.96 9.95 13.33
CA PRO A 8 -29.12 8.70 14.04
C PRO A 8 -28.01 7.71 13.66
N PRO A 9 -27.50 6.90 14.60
CA PRO A 9 -26.54 5.85 14.28
C PRO A 9 -27.17 4.85 13.29
N PRO A 10 -26.41 4.38 12.30
CA PRO A 10 -26.96 3.49 11.29
C PRO A 10 -27.46 2.19 11.90
N GLY A 11 -28.65 1.77 11.51
CA GLY A 11 -29.32 0.58 12.04
C GLY A 11 -29.01 -0.71 11.26
N PRO A 12 -29.45 -1.89 11.75
CA PRO A 12 -29.34 -3.14 11.00
C PRO A 12 -30.05 -3.11 9.63
N ALA A 13 -31.11 -2.30 9.52
CA ALA A 13 -31.85 -2.12 8.27
C ALA A 13 -31.09 -1.31 7.21
N GLU A 14 -30.03 -0.60 7.60
CA GLU A 14 -29.16 0.19 6.70
C GLU A 14 -27.85 -0.55 6.36
N GLY A 15 -27.80 -1.86 6.63
CA GLY A 15 -26.62 -2.68 6.33
C GLY A 15 -25.46 -2.44 7.30
N LEU A 16 -25.72 -2.21 8.59
CA LEU A 16 -24.65 -2.08 9.58
C LEU A 16 -23.86 -3.40 9.68
N LEU A 17 -22.60 -3.37 9.21
CA LEU A 17 -21.69 -4.51 9.26
C LEU A 17 -20.90 -4.55 10.56
N ARG A 18 -20.44 -3.38 11.03
CA ARG A 18 -19.65 -3.29 12.25
C ARG A 18 -19.89 -1.99 13.00
N GLN A 19 -20.00 -2.12 14.31
CA GLN A 19 -19.97 -1.01 15.26
C GLN A 19 -18.74 -1.19 16.14
N GLN A 20 -17.89 -0.17 16.18
CA GLN A 20 -16.70 -0.14 17.03
C GLN A 20 -16.79 1.04 18.02
N PRO A 21 -17.09 0.78 19.30
CA PRO A 21 -17.04 1.82 20.33
C PRO A 21 -15.60 2.20 20.68
N ASP A 22 -15.46 3.23 21.50
CA ASP A 22 -14.19 3.69 22.08
C ASP A 22 -13.09 3.90 21.03
N THR A 23 -13.48 4.52 19.91
CA THR A 23 -12.61 4.83 18.77
C THR A 23 -12.38 6.33 18.70
N GLU A 24 -11.11 6.74 18.83
CA GLU A 24 -10.69 8.11 18.63
C GLU A 24 -10.61 8.41 17.13
N ALA A 25 -11.17 9.54 16.71
CA ALA A 25 -11.08 10.02 15.33
C ALA A 25 -10.12 11.22 15.27
N VAL A 26 -9.22 11.20 14.30
CA VAL A 26 -8.27 12.29 14.00
C VAL A 26 -8.51 12.71 12.55
N LEU A 27 -8.71 14.00 12.33
CA LEU A 27 -8.95 14.62 11.03
C LEU A 27 -7.79 15.56 10.71
N ASN A 28 -7.07 15.33 9.61
CA ASN A 28 -5.93 16.17 9.19
C ASN A 28 -4.93 16.45 10.33
N GLY A 29 -4.66 15.43 11.16
CA GLY A 29 -3.80 15.53 12.35
C GLY A 29 -4.46 16.11 13.61
N LYS A 30 -5.68 16.66 13.51
CA LYS A 30 -6.44 17.17 14.66
C LYS A 30 -7.33 16.09 15.27
N GLY A 31 -7.13 15.79 16.55
CA GLY A 31 -7.99 14.89 17.31
C GLY A 31 -9.40 15.47 17.51
N LEU A 32 -10.42 14.72 17.10
CA LEU A 32 -11.84 15.02 17.31
C LEU A 32 -12.37 14.43 18.63
N GLY A 33 -11.60 13.55 19.26
CA GLY A 33 -11.93 12.87 20.50
C GLY A 33 -12.43 11.44 20.29
N THR A 34 -12.90 10.82 21.38
CA THR A 34 -13.36 9.42 21.40
C THR A 34 -14.86 9.32 21.11
N GLY A 35 -15.22 8.38 20.25
CA GLY A 35 -16.59 8.14 19.83
C GLY A 35 -16.81 6.70 19.38
N THR A 36 -17.88 6.49 18.62
CA THR A 36 -18.23 5.19 18.03
C THR A 36 -18.13 5.27 16.52
N LEU A 37 -17.37 4.35 15.92
CA LEU A 37 -17.31 4.15 14.49
C LEU A 37 -18.38 3.14 14.05
N TYR A 38 -19.07 3.45 12.96
CA TYR A 38 -20.08 2.62 12.34
C TYR A 38 -19.68 2.38 10.88
N ILE A 39 -19.47 1.12 10.53
CA ILE A 39 -19.18 0.66 9.19
C ILE A 39 -20.46 0.00 8.69
N ALA A 40 -21.16 0.68 7.79
CA ALA A 40 -22.38 0.18 7.15
C ALA A 40 -22.15 0.04 5.65
N GLU A 41 -22.93 -0.78 4.97
CA GLU A 41 -22.79 -1.00 3.52
C GLU A 41 -22.81 0.30 2.71
N SER A 42 -23.62 1.29 3.09
CA SER A 42 -23.78 2.54 2.34
C SER A 42 -22.81 3.65 2.71
N ARG A 43 -22.30 3.67 3.95
CA ARG A 43 -21.50 4.79 4.47
C ARG A 43 -20.67 4.38 5.69
N LEU A 44 -19.49 4.99 5.82
CA LEU A 44 -18.69 4.99 7.02
C LEU A 44 -19.08 6.19 7.88
N SER A 45 -19.43 6.00 9.15
CA SER A 45 -19.86 7.11 10.01
C SER A 45 -19.20 7.05 11.37
N TRP A 46 -18.84 8.19 11.93
CA TRP A 46 -18.31 8.30 13.28
C TRP A 46 -19.14 9.30 14.08
N LEU A 47 -19.53 8.95 15.30
CA LEU A 47 -20.28 9.81 16.22
C LEU A 47 -19.53 9.95 17.55
N ASP A 48 -19.43 11.17 18.06
CA ASP A 48 -18.92 11.45 19.38
C ASP A 48 -19.94 11.07 20.49
N GLY A 49 -19.54 11.21 21.75
CA GLY A 49 -20.42 10.96 22.90
C GLY A 49 -21.63 11.90 23.02
N SER A 50 -21.68 12.99 22.24
CA SER A 50 -22.80 13.94 22.17
C SER A 50 -23.80 13.65 21.06
N GLY A 51 -23.49 12.69 20.17
CA GLY A 51 -24.30 12.37 18.98
C GLY A 51 -24.03 13.31 17.80
N LEU A 52 -22.90 14.02 17.80
CA LEU A 52 -22.38 14.80 16.70
C LEU A 52 -21.25 14.03 16.01
N GLY A 53 -21.20 14.09 14.70
CA GLY A 53 -20.23 13.29 13.97
C GLY A 53 -20.21 13.59 12.49
N PHE A 54 -19.58 12.72 11.72
CA PHE A 54 -19.51 12.84 10.27
C PHE A 54 -19.77 11.50 9.61
N SER A 55 -20.11 11.56 8.33
CA SER A 55 -20.38 10.39 7.50
C SER A 55 -19.69 10.56 6.15
N LEU A 56 -19.10 9.48 5.67
CA LEU A 56 -18.35 9.37 4.43
C LEU A 56 -19.02 8.30 3.58
N GLU A 57 -19.21 8.59 2.30
CA GLU A 57 -19.74 7.62 1.33
C GLU A 57 -18.58 6.88 0.69
N TYR A 58 -18.72 5.58 0.44
CA TYR A 58 -17.61 4.76 -0.09
C TYR A 58 -16.99 5.28 -1.39
N PRO A 59 -17.76 5.81 -2.36
CA PRO A 59 -17.18 6.41 -3.56
C PRO A 59 -16.29 7.63 -3.29
N THR A 60 -16.43 8.29 -2.13
CA THR A 60 -15.56 9.42 -1.76
C THR A 60 -14.23 8.99 -1.14
N ILE A 61 -14.14 7.72 -0.73
CA ILE A 61 -12.96 7.17 -0.05
C ILE A 61 -11.99 6.68 -1.12
N SER A 62 -10.89 7.41 -1.28
CA SER A 62 -9.85 7.09 -2.27
C SER A 62 -9.02 5.88 -1.83
N LEU A 63 -8.72 5.76 -0.53
CA LEU A 63 -7.98 4.62 0.01
C LEU A 63 -8.23 4.42 1.50
N HIS A 64 -8.20 3.17 1.94
CA HIS A 64 -8.16 2.80 3.35
C HIS A 64 -7.02 1.80 3.63
N ALA A 65 -6.35 1.94 4.78
CA ALA A 65 -5.21 1.11 5.16
C ALA A 65 -5.10 0.93 6.67
N LEU A 66 -4.47 -0.17 7.10
CA LEU A 66 -4.09 -0.37 8.49
C LEU A 66 -2.65 0.09 8.72
N SER A 67 -2.47 1.06 9.62
CA SER A 67 -1.16 1.35 10.20
C SER A 67 -1.01 0.57 11.50
N ARG A 68 0.07 -0.21 11.59
CA ARG A 68 0.47 -0.89 12.83
C ARG A 68 1.76 -0.28 13.42
N ASP A 69 2.17 0.87 12.89
CA ASP A 69 3.39 1.49 13.34
C ASP A 69 3.21 2.02 14.77
N ARG A 70 4.17 1.67 15.62
CA ARG A 70 4.24 2.12 17.02
C ARG A 70 5.20 3.29 17.19
N SER A 71 5.88 3.70 16.12
CA SER A 71 6.78 4.85 16.11
C SER A 71 6.00 6.17 16.17
N ASP A 72 4.82 6.22 15.55
CA ASP A 72 3.92 7.35 15.67
C ASP A 72 3.17 7.31 17.01
N CYS A 73 3.14 8.44 17.72
CA CYS A 73 2.48 8.59 19.01
C CYS A 73 0.97 8.23 19.03
N LEU A 74 0.36 8.06 17.85
CA LEU A 74 -1.04 7.66 17.65
C LEU A 74 -1.27 6.14 17.75
N GLY A 75 -0.22 5.32 17.64
CA GLY A 75 -0.35 3.86 17.71
C GLY A 75 -1.08 3.23 16.50
N GLU A 76 -1.53 1.99 16.68
CA GLU A 76 -2.15 1.19 15.62
C GLU A 76 -3.53 1.78 15.26
N HIS A 77 -3.76 2.10 13.98
CA HIS A 77 -4.94 2.83 13.53
C HIS A 77 -5.41 2.46 12.12
N LEU A 78 -6.68 2.68 11.83
CA LEU A 78 -7.24 2.63 10.48
C LEU A 78 -7.09 4.01 9.84
N TYR A 79 -6.32 4.10 8.75
CA TYR A 79 -6.15 5.30 7.94
C TYR A 79 -7.15 5.29 6.78
N VAL A 80 -7.77 6.43 6.51
CA VAL A 80 -8.72 6.63 5.42
C VAL A 80 -8.43 7.97 4.75
N MET A 81 -8.25 7.97 3.44
CA MET A 81 -8.06 9.15 2.61
C MET A 81 -9.31 9.38 1.77
N VAL A 82 -9.74 10.65 1.66
CA VAL A 82 -10.97 11.06 0.95
C VAL A 82 -10.63 12.21 0.00
N ASN A 83 -11.11 12.14 -1.25
CA ASN A 83 -10.98 13.22 -2.24
C ASN A 83 -12.10 14.25 -2.04
N ALA A 84 -12.07 14.99 -0.93
CA ALA A 84 -13.03 16.06 -0.65
C ALA A 84 -12.43 17.15 0.24
N LYS A 85 -12.87 18.41 0.09
CA LYS A 85 -12.61 19.49 1.06
C LYS A 85 -13.46 19.28 2.31
N PHE A 86 -12.87 18.78 3.38
CA PHE A 86 -13.40 19.00 4.73
C PHE A 86 -12.84 20.31 5.27
N GLU A 87 -13.51 21.43 4.98
CA GLU A 87 -13.12 22.73 5.53
C GLU A 87 -13.38 22.78 7.04
N GLU A 88 -12.30 22.88 7.80
CA GLU A 88 -12.36 23.42 9.15
C GLU A 88 -12.12 24.93 9.09
N GLU A 89 -12.88 25.71 9.86
CA GLU A 89 -12.74 27.17 10.02
C GLU A 89 -11.47 27.53 10.84
N SER A 90 -10.35 26.85 10.59
CA SER A 90 -9.07 27.13 11.22
C SER A 90 -8.30 28.09 10.33
N LYS A 91 -8.58 29.37 10.54
CA LYS A 91 -7.84 30.50 9.98
C LYS A 91 -6.45 30.54 10.58
N GLU A 92 -5.50 29.79 10.01
CA GLU A 92 -4.08 30.12 10.11
C GLU A 92 -3.65 30.78 8.79
N PRO A 93 -3.29 32.07 8.78
CA PRO A 93 -2.70 32.67 7.59
C PRO A 93 -1.25 32.20 7.55
N VAL A 94 -0.95 31.19 6.75
CA VAL A 94 0.43 31.03 6.26
C VAL A 94 0.58 32.11 5.22
N ALA A 95 1.16 33.23 5.65
CA ALA A 95 1.66 34.25 4.75
C ALA A 95 2.81 33.62 3.96
N ASP A 96 2.51 33.17 2.75
CA ASP A 96 3.50 33.03 1.69
C ASP A 96 2.90 33.72 0.46
N GLU A 97 3.13 35.03 0.41
CA GLU A 97 2.97 35.82 -0.81
C GLU A 97 4.27 35.65 -1.59
N GLU A 98 4.38 34.67 -2.50
CA GLU A 98 5.13 34.78 -3.76
C GLU A 98 4.53 33.76 -4.78
N GLU A 99 4.00 34.30 -5.90
CA GLU A 99 4.16 33.84 -7.30
C GLU A 99 4.05 32.30 -7.55
N GLU A 100 3.26 31.71 -8.44
CA GLU A 100 2.72 32.05 -9.77
C GLU A 100 1.92 30.77 -10.18
N ASP A 101 0.86 30.94 -10.97
CA ASP A 101 0.18 29.92 -11.82
C ASP A 101 0.70 28.46 -11.70
N SER A 102 0.04 27.63 -10.90
CA SER A 102 0.33 26.19 -10.81
C SER A 102 -1.00 25.43 -10.80
N ASP A 103 -1.26 24.63 -11.85
CA ASP A 103 -2.45 23.81 -12.10
C ASP A 103 -3.28 23.49 -10.84
N ASP A 104 -4.41 24.18 -10.67
CA ASP A 104 -5.40 23.97 -9.60
C ASP A 104 -6.30 22.73 -9.88
N ASP A 105 -5.72 21.69 -10.47
CA ASP A 105 -6.35 20.37 -10.69
C ASP A 105 -5.97 19.36 -9.60
N VAL A 106 -5.31 19.79 -8.52
CA VAL A 106 -5.07 18.91 -7.36
C VAL A 106 -6.36 18.82 -6.55
N GLU A 107 -7.05 17.69 -6.69
CA GLU A 107 -8.20 17.42 -5.85
C GLU A 107 -7.84 17.55 -4.37
N PRO A 108 -8.65 18.24 -3.58
CA PRO A 108 -8.42 18.46 -2.16
C PRO A 108 -8.50 17.14 -1.38
N ILE A 109 -7.40 16.73 -0.76
CA ILE A 109 -7.31 15.49 0.02
C ILE A 109 -7.59 15.77 1.50
N THR A 110 -8.48 14.98 2.09
CA THR A 110 -8.71 14.93 3.54
C THR A 110 -8.28 13.59 4.10
N GLU A 111 -7.57 13.60 5.23
CA GLU A 111 -7.08 12.42 5.92
C GLU A 111 -7.83 12.17 7.22
N PHE A 112 -8.30 10.94 7.41
CA PHE A 112 -8.91 10.44 8.63
C PHE A 112 -8.07 9.31 9.23
N ARG A 113 -7.87 9.34 10.55
CA ARG A 113 -7.29 8.23 11.31
C ARG A 113 -8.25 7.82 12.42
N PHE A 114 -8.56 6.54 12.49
CA PHE A 114 -9.41 5.96 13.53
C PHE A 114 -8.55 5.06 14.42
N VAL A 115 -8.39 5.47 15.67
CA VAL A 115 -7.59 4.78 16.69
C VAL A 115 -8.54 4.09 17.66
N PRO A 116 -8.84 2.78 17.50
CA PRO A 116 -9.66 2.05 18.45
C PRO A 116 -8.87 1.77 19.73
N SER A 117 -9.55 1.87 20.88
CA SER A 117 -8.98 1.45 22.17
C SER A 117 -8.65 -0.05 22.19
N ASP A 118 -9.45 -0.86 21.49
CA ASP A 118 -9.21 -2.28 21.26
C ASP A 118 -8.50 -2.51 19.92
N LYS A 119 -7.21 -2.83 19.99
CA LYS A 119 -6.37 -3.08 18.80
C LYS A 119 -6.76 -4.35 18.05
N SER A 120 -7.37 -5.33 18.73
CA SER A 120 -7.81 -6.57 18.07
C SER A 120 -8.96 -6.33 17.08
N ALA A 121 -9.69 -5.22 17.24
CA ALA A 121 -10.78 -4.83 16.36
C ALA A 121 -10.30 -4.25 15.02
N LEU A 122 -9.06 -3.77 14.91
CA LEU A 122 -8.55 -3.11 13.69
C LEU A 122 -8.68 -3.98 12.44
N GLU A 123 -8.28 -5.25 12.55
CA GLU A 123 -8.36 -6.19 11.42
C GLU A 123 -9.81 -6.39 10.98
N ALA A 124 -10.73 -6.51 11.93
CA ALA A 124 -12.13 -6.68 11.64
C ALA A 124 -12.80 -5.40 11.10
N MET A 125 -12.32 -4.21 11.50
CA MET A 125 -12.74 -2.92 10.92
C MET A 125 -12.27 -2.80 9.47
N PHE A 126 -11.01 -3.17 9.20
CA PHE A 126 -10.45 -3.15 7.85
C PHE A 126 -11.18 -4.12 6.92
N THR A 127 -11.39 -5.37 7.34
CA THR A 127 -12.14 -6.35 6.54
C THR A 127 -13.55 -5.85 6.21
N ALA A 128 -14.26 -5.28 7.20
CA ALA A 128 -15.59 -4.71 6.96
C ALA A 128 -15.55 -3.54 5.96
N MET A 129 -14.52 -2.69 6.00
CA MET A 129 -14.32 -1.63 5.01
C MET A 129 -14.05 -2.17 3.61
N CYS A 130 -13.22 -3.21 3.48
CA CYS A 130 -12.97 -3.87 2.19
C CYS A 130 -14.24 -4.47 1.60
N GLU A 131 -15.05 -5.14 2.43
CA GLU A 131 -16.35 -5.69 2.02
C GLU A 131 -17.29 -4.60 1.51
N CYS A 132 -17.37 -3.47 2.21
CA CYS A 132 -18.16 -2.34 1.73
C CYS A 132 -17.61 -1.73 0.44
N GLN A 133 -16.29 -1.49 0.33
CA GLN A 133 -15.70 -0.89 -0.86
C GLN A 133 -15.97 -1.73 -2.12
N ALA A 134 -15.98 -3.07 -1.98
CA ALA A 134 -16.32 -3.98 -3.06
C ALA A 134 -17.78 -3.85 -3.55
N LEU A 135 -18.68 -3.24 -2.77
CA LEU A 135 -20.07 -2.97 -3.15
C LEU A 135 -20.24 -1.64 -3.91
N HIS A 136 -19.19 -0.81 -3.99
CA HIS A 136 -19.22 0.50 -4.65
C HIS A 136 -18.06 0.63 -5.66
N PRO A 137 -18.09 -0.11 -6.78
CA PRO A 137 -17.16 0.11 -7.89
C PRO A 137 -17.42 1.49 -8.54
N ASP A 138 -16.39 2.08 -9.12
CA ASP A 138 -16.52 3.36 -9.82
C ASP A 138 -17.30 3.15 -11.13
N PRO A 139 -18.30 4.01 -11.42
CA PRO A 139 -19.16 3.84 -12.60
C PRO A 139 -18.40 4.05 -13.93
N GLU A 140 -17.26 4.73 -13.91
CA GLU A 140 -16.41 4.94 -15.09
C GLU A 140 -15.44 3.78 -15.36
N ASP A 141 -15.27 2.87 -14.39
CA ASP A 141 -14.45 1.66 -14.52
C ASP A 141 -15.21 0.49 -15.19
N GLU A 142 -16.52 0.61 -15.43
CA GLU A 142 -17.32 -0.44 -16.10
C GLU A 142 -17.05 -0.57 -17.61
N ASP A 143 -16.35 0.38 -18.23
CA ASP A 143 -16.19 0.48 -19.70
C ASP A 143 -14.80 0.05 -20.24
N SER A 144 -13.86 -0.43 -19.41
CA SER A 144 -12.53 -0.84 -19.90
C SER A 144 -12.45 -2.26 -20.47
N ASP A 145 -13.55 -3.01 -20.43
CA ASP A 145 -13.62 -4.39 -20.92
C ASP A 145 -14.14 -4.51 -22.36
N ASP A 146 -14.39 -3.39 -23.05
CA ASP A 146 -14.54 -3.35 -24.52
C ASP A 146 -13.16 -3.23 -25.19
N TYR A 147 -12.18 -4.02 -24.72
CA TYR A 147 -11.16 -4.51 -25.61
C TYR A 147 -11.88 -5.50 -26.52
N ASP A 148 -12.52 -4.97 -27.56
CA ASP A 148 -12.92 -5.71 -28.75
C ASP A 148 -11.60 -6.23 -29.31
N GLY A 149 -11.16 -7.35 -28.75
CA GLY A 149 -10.17 -8.23 -29.31
C GLY A 149 -10.80 -8.70 -30.60
N GLU A 150 -10.70 -7.86 -31.63
CA GLU A 150 -10.57 -8.27 -33.00
C GLU A 150 -9.46 -9.31 -32.97
N GLU A 151 -9.87 -10.55 -32.69
CA GLU A 151 -9.17 -11.74 -33.11
C GLU A 151 -8.97 -11.49 -34.58
N TYR A 152 -7.77 -11.06 -34.94
CA TYR A 152 -7.35 -10.96 -36.32
C TYR A 152 -7.63 -12.33 -36.91
N ASP A 153 -8.74 -12.45 -37.64
CA ASP A 153 -9.08 -13.59 -38.45
C ASP A 153 -8.05 -13.63 -39.58
N VAL A 154 -6.88 -14.17 -39.28
CA VAL A 154 -5.84 -14.49 -40.26
C VAL A 154 -6.18 -15.83 -40.93
N GLU A 155 -7.43 -16.10 -41.26
CA GLU A 155 -7.80 -17.14 -42.22
C GLU A 155 -8.10 -16.57 -43.61
N ALA A 156 -7.19 -15.79 -44.19
CA ALA A 156 -7.23 -15.54 -45.62
C ALA A 156 -5.88 -15.13 -46.23
N HIS A 157 -4.81 -15.91 -46.03
CA HIS A 157 -3.82 -16.22 -47.07
C HIS A 157 -2.60 -16.94 -46.47
N GLU A 158 -2.61 -18.27 -46.42
CA GLU A 158 -1.63 -19.12 -47.10
C GLU A 158 -1.83 -20.58 -46.71
N GLN A 159 -1.90 -21.43 -47.73
CA GLN A 159 -1.88 -22.87 -47.59
C GLN A 159 -0.50 -23.29 -47.02
N GLY A 160 -0.40 -23.44 -45.71
CA GLY A 160 0.80 -23.95 -45.05
C GLY A 160 0.50 -24.37 -43.63
N GLN A 161 0.68 -25.65 -43.32
CA GLN A 161 0.56 -26.22 -41.97
C GLN A 161 1.41 -25.43 -40.98
N GLY A 162 0.76 -24.68 -40.08
CA GLY A 162 1.40 -23.96 -38.98
C GLY A 162 0.72 -24.34 -37.68
N ASP A 163 1.39 -25.18 -36.88
CA ASP A 163 0.89 -25.76 -35.65
C ASP A 163 0.56 -24.70 -34.58
N ILE A 164 -0.64 -24.83 -34.01
CA ILE A 164 -1.06 -24.20 -32.75
C ILE A 164 -0.04 -24.58 -31.67
N PRO A 165 0.42 -23.68 -30.77
CA PRO A 165 1.35 -24.05 -29.70
C PRO A 165 0.64 -24.98 -28.71
N THR A 166 0.73 -26.28 -28.98
CA THR A 166 0.23 -27.32 -28.11
C THR A 166 1.23 -27.48 -26.98
N PHE A 167 0.79 -27.33 -25.73
CA PHE A 167 1.63 -27.63 -24.58
C PHE A 167 1.91 -29.14 -24.56
N TYR A 168 3.11 -29.52 -24.99
CA TYR A 168 3.55 -30.91 -24.95
C TYR A 168 3.99 -31.28 -23.53
N THR A 169 3.65 -32.50 -23.11
CA THR A 169 4.27 -33.10 -21.94
C THR A 169 5.75 -33.39 -22.22
N TYR A 170 6.58 -33.48 -21.17
CA TYR A 170 8.04 -33.66 -21.31
C TYR A 170 8.44 -34.77 -22.28
N GLU A 171 7.80 -35.93 -22.19
CA GLU A 171 8.11 -37.09 -23.06
C GLU A 171 7.66 -36.88 -24.51
N GLU A 172 6.52 -36.23 -24.71
CA GLU A 172 5.94 -35.98 -26.04
C GLU A 172 6.72 -34.90 -26.80
N GLY A 173 7.15 -33.85 -26.10
CA GLY A 173 7.96 -32.76 -26.67
C GLY A 173 9.34 -33.22 -27.17
N LEU A 174 9.95 -34.21 -26.51
CA LEU A 174 11.24 -34.77 -26.94
C LEU A 174 11.15 -35.50 -28.29
N SER A 175 9.99 -36.10 -28.58
CA SER A 175 9.75 -36.83 -29.83
C SER A 175 9.55 -35.91 -31.04
N HIS A 176 9.17 -34.65 -30.80
CA HIS A 176 8.97 -33.62 -31.82
C HIS A 176 10.24 -32.83 -32.18
N LEU A 177 11.33 -33.03 -31.43
CA LEU A 177 12.61 -32.39 -31.74
C LEU A 177 13.20 -32.98 -33.02
N THR A 178 13.78 -32.11 -33.86
CA THR A 178 14.56 -32.55 -35.03
C THR A 178 15.78 -33.34 -34.57
N ALA A 179 16.36 -34.17 -35.44
CA ALA A 179 17.55 -34.96 -35.11
C ALA A 179 18.73 -34.10 -34.61
N GLU A 180 18.86 -32.88 -35.15
CA GLU A 180 19.85 -31.90 -34.68
C GLU A 180 19.47 -31.32 -33.30
N GLY A 181 18.19 -31.06 -33.06
CA GLY A 181 17.67 -30.64 -31.76
C GLY A 181 17.91 -31.69 -30.67
N GLN A 182 17.65 -32.96 -30.97
CA GLN A 182 17.93 -34.08 -30.06
C GLN A 182 19.43 -34.22 -29.76
N ALA A 183 20.29 -34.13 -30.78
CA ALA A 183 21.73 -34.19 -30.59
C ALA A 183 22.28 -33.01 -29.76
N THR A 184 21.69 -31.83 -29.93
CA THR A 184 22.04 -30.64 -29.13
C THR A 184 21.62 -30.80 -27.67
N LEU A 185 20.42 -31.35 -27.45
CA LEU A 185 19.90 -31.62 -26.11
C LEU A 185 20.77 -32.66 -25.38
N GLU A 186 21.13 -33.77 -26.04
CA GLU A 186 22.02 -34.80 -25.47
C GLU A 186 23.40 -34.23 -25.09
N ARG A 187 23.94 -33.31 -25.90
CA ARG A 187 25.19 -32.61 -25.60
C ARG A 187 25.05 -31.74 -24.34
N LEU A 188 23.94 -31.01 -24.19
CA LEU A 188 23.67 -30.16 -23.02
C LEU A 188 23.48 -30.99 -21.75
N GLU A 189 22.77 -32.11 -21.83
CA GLU A 189 22.61 -33.07 -20.73
C GLU A 189 23.95 -33.70 -20.31
N GLY A 190 24.81 -34.01 -21.28
CA GLY A 190 26.17 -34.47 -21.02
C GLY A 190 27.03 -33.43 -20.30
N MET A 191 26.90 -32.15 -20.67
CA MET A 191 27.60 -31.05 -19.98
C MET A 191 27.11 -30.86 -18.54
N LEU A 192 25.80 -30.90 -18.32
CA LEU A 192 25.21 -30.80 -16.97
C LEU A 192 25.63 -31.98 -16.07
N SER A 193 25.65 -33.20 -16.62
CA SER A 193 26.09 -34.41 -15.90
C SER A 193 27.59 -34.38 -15.51
N GLN A 194 28.42 -33.73 -16.32
CA GLN A 194 29.84 -33.51 -15.99
C GLN A 194 30.04 -32.39 -14.96
N SER A 195 29.14 -31.39 -14.96
CA SER A 195 29.16 -30.26 -14.03
C SER A 195 28.92 -30.68 -12.59
N VAL A 196 28.03 -31.64 -12.35
CA VAL A 196 27.76 -32.17 -11.00
C VAL A 196 28.90 -33.05 -10.44
N SER A 197 29.81 -33.53 -11.29
CA SER A 197 30.98 -34.33 -10.86
C SER A 197 32.23 -33.47 -10.61
N SER A 198 32.24 -32.22 -11.07
CA SER A 198 33.37 -31.32 -10.86
C SER A 198 33.01 -30.29 -9.79
N GLN A 199 33.49 -30.51 -8.57
CA GLN A 199 33.52 -29.47 -7.56
C GLN A 199 34.17 -28.21 -8.18
N TYR A 200 33.43 -27.11 -8.12
CA TYR A 200 33.70 -25.82 -8.75
C TYR A 200 35.19 -25.45 -8.78
N ASN A 201 35.75 -25.32 -9.98
CA ASN A 201 36.91 -24.48 -10.23
C ASN A 201 36.46 -23.31 -11.11
N MET A 202 35.92 -22.28 -10.46
CA MET A 202 35.74 -20.98 -11.10
C MET A 202 37.12 -20.32 -11.20
N ALA A 203 37.63 -20.17 -12.42
CA ALA A 203 38.88 -19.48 -12.68
C ALA A 203 38.80 -18.05 -12.13
N GLY A 204 39.57 -17.76 -11.08
CA GLY A 204 39.73 -16.41 -10.52
C GLY A 204 39.46 -16.27 -9.02
N VAL A 205 38.89 -17.27 -8.35
CA VAL A 205 38.66 -17.20 -6.89
C VAL A 205 39.71 -18.04 -6.18
N ARG A 206 40.68 -17.38 -5.54
CA ARG A 206 41.52 -18.02 -4.54
C ARG A 206 40.64 -18.28 -3.31
N THR A 207 40.23 -19.53 -3.10
CA THR A 207 39.70 -19.96 -1.81
C THR A 207 40.88 -20.41 -0.96
N GLU A 208 41.43 -19.49 -0.17
CA GLU A 208 42.23 -19.87 0.99
C GLU A 208 41.30 -20.08 2.18
N ASP A 209 41.45 -21.26 2.77
CA ASP A 209 40.66 -21.84 3.83
C ASP A 209 41.21 -21.42 5.20
N SER A 210 40.35 -21.58 6.20
CA SER A 210 40.67 -21.83 7.61
C SER A 210 40.82 -20.65 8.58
N ILE A 211 39.70 -20.48 9.31
CA ILE A 211 39.62 -20.56 10.78
C ILE A 211 40.38 -19.47 11.53
N ARG A 212 39.62 -18.59 12.19
CA ARG A 212 39.97 -18.03 13.51
C ARG A 212 38.75 -17.40 14.19
N ASP A 213 38.13 -18.21 15.03
CA ASP A 213 37.32 -17.87 16.19
C ASP A 213 38.15 -16.98 17.15
N TYR A 214 37.69 -15.79 17.57
CA TYR A 214 38.06 -15.12 18.85
C TYR A 214 37.09 -13.97 19.19
N GLU A 215 36.32 -14.20 20.27
CA GLU A 215 36.05 -13.33 21.44
C GLU A 215 35.79 -11.81 21.32
N ASP A 216 34.61 -11.42 21.83
CA ASP A 216 34.36 -10.54 22.99
C ASP A 216 35.04 -9.16 23.10
N GLY A 217 34.19 -8.15 23.35
CA GLY A 217 34.58 -6.86 23.94
C GLY A 217 34.61 -5.65 23.01
N MET A 218 33.50 -4.91 22.91
CA MET A 218 33.53 -3.51 22.47
C MET A 218 33.01 -2.60 23.60
N GLU A 219 33.95 -2.13 24.41
CA GLU A 219 33.75 -1.12 25.45
C GLU A 219 33.51 0.25 24.78
N VAL A 220 32.40 0.90 25.10
CA VAL A 220 32.08 2.26 24.64
C VAL A 220 32.71 3.28 25.60
N ASP A 221 33.80 3.91 25.15
CA ASP A 221 34.44 5.03 25.85
C ASP A 221 33.47 6.22 25.87
N THR A 222 33.20 6.72 27.07
CA THR A 222 32.41 7.92 27.32
C THR A 222 33.35 8.96 27.92
N THR A 223 33.54 10.11 27.26
CA THR A 223 33.89 11.43 27.86
C THR A 223 34.06 12.50 26.74
N PRO A 224 34.07 13.83 27.02
CA PRO A 224 32.94 14.63 27.51
C PRO A 224 32.68 15.86 26.63
N THR A 225 31.48 16.43 26.77
CA THR A 225 31.02 17.70 26.17
C THR A 225 31.93 18.89 26.53
N VAL A 226 32.46 19.60 25.53
CA VAL A 226 33.11 20.90 25.71
C VAL A 226 32.08 22.01 25.57
N ALA A 227 31.95 22.81 26.62
CA ALA A 227 31.10 23.98 26.70
C ALA A 227 31.78 25.22 26.11
N GLY A 228 31.01 25.99 25.32
CA GLY A 228 31.04 27.44 25.28
C GLY A 228 32.18 28.13 24.52
N GLN A 229 31.88 28.57 23.29
CA GLN A 229 32.49 29.76 22.68
C GLN A 229 31.66 30.18 21.46
N PHE A 230 30.68 31.06 21.66
CA PHE A 230 30.15 31.90 20.59
C PHE A 230 30.64 33.31 20.89
N GLU A 231 31.63 33.74 20.11
CA GLU A 231 32.19 35.09 20.10
C GLU A 231 31.13 36.04 19.49
N ASP A 232 30.79 37.09 20.23
CA ASP A 232 29.99 38.24 19.79
C ASP A 232 30.50 38.77 18.44
N ALA A 233 29.61 38.90 17.45
CA ALA A 233 29.84 39.71 16.27
C ALA A 233 28.96 40.96 16.36
N ASP A 234 29.61 42.09 16.62
CA ASP A 234 29.03 43.41 16.75
C ASP A 234 28.14 43.81 15.56
N VAL A 235 26.97 44.38 15.91
CA VAL A 235 26.10 45.14 15.01
C VAL A 235 26.73 46.50 14.77
N ASP A 236 27.00 46.84 13.50
CA ASP A 236 27.19 48.23 13.06
C ASP A 236 26.18 48.58 11.97
N HIS A 237 25.88 49.87 11.88
CA HIS A 237 24.57 50.45 11.63
C HIS A 237 24.39 51.00 10.22
#